data_AF-A0A6P8HQ30-F1
#
_entry.id   AF-A0A6P8HQ30-F1
#
_cell.length_a   1.000
_cell.length_b   1.000
_cell.length_c   1.000
_cell.angle_alpha   90.00
_cell.angle_beta   90.00
_cell.angle_gamma   90.00
#
_symmetry.space_group_name_H-M   'P 1'
#
loop_
_entity.id
_entity.type
_entity.pdbx_description
1 polymer ?
#
loop_
_entity_poly.entity_id
_entity_poly.type
_entity_poly.pdbx_seq_one_letter_code
_entity_poly.pdbx_strand_id
1 'polypeptide(L)'
;MEADVPYVMQTNLQRCYIIAFKSTYLLCNGSWNILDNDFVNSRFLIVESENTQNFTIQFKRTTSHLEYNDAMKGRILRMTIGCYDKSDTIISDCLLLKMQGTLKCPDFSLPALPKPTTSPWTIAPTSETGTSKNEFQTHSISTSQSTTMVSKTIPSQILALVHYK
;
A
#
# COMPACT_ATOMS: atom_id res chain seq x y z
N MET A 1 8.73 7.57 -10.13
CA MET A 1 9.46 7.23 -11.37
C MET A 1 9.66 8.53 -12.13
N GLU A 2 10.90 8.92 -12.38
CA GLU A 2 11.17 9.89 -13.44
C GLU A 2 10.72 9.22 -14.75
N ALA A 3 9.96 9.92 -15.59
CA ALA A 3 9.15 9.32 -16.67
C ALA A 3 9.94 8.52 -17.73
N ASP A 4 11.26 8.41 -17.59
CA ASP A 4 12.17 7.80 -18.56
C ASP A 4 13.05 6.69 -17.96
N VAL A 5 12.87 6.31 -16.69
CA VAL A 5 13.61 5.20 -16.09
C VAL A 5 12.73 3.94 -16.10
N PRO A 6 13.00 2.96 -16.97
CA PRO A 6 12.25 1.73 -16.98
C PRO A 6 12.50 0.92 -15.70
N TYR A 7 11.49 0.17 -15.27
CA TYR A 7 11.66 -0.79 -14.18
C TYR A 7 12.09 -2.14 -14.75
N VAL A 8 13.25 -2.64 -14.32
CA VAL A 8 13.77 -3.95 -14.74
C VAL A 8 13.49 -4.97 -13.64
N MET A 9 12.76 -6.02 -13.99
CA MET A 9 12.50 -7.17 -13.13
C MET A 9 13.32 -8.35 -13.62
N GLN A 10 14.17 -8.89 -12.74
CA GLN A 10 14.87 -10.15 -13.00
C GLN A 10 13.98 -11.31 -12.56
N THR A 11 13.75 -12.28 -13.44
CA THR A 11 12.95 -13.47 -13.14
C THR A 11 13.35 -14.63 -14.04
N ASN A 12 13.13 -15.84 -13.56
CA ASN A 12 13.27 -17.08 -14.34
C ASN A 12 11.96 -17.50 -15.02
N LEU A 13 10.90 -16.68 -14.89
CA LEU A 13 9.61 -16.87 -15.54
C LEU A 13 9.64 -16.38 -16.98
N GLN A 14 8.66 -16.78 -17.77
CA GLN A 14 8.57 -16.54 -19.21
C GLN A 14 7.27 -15.82 -19.55
N ARG A 15 7.26 -15.10 -20.68
CA ARG A 15 6.04 -14.49 -21.26
C ARG A 15 5.23 -13.70 -20.21
N CYS A 16 5.86 -12.72 -19.58
CA CYS A 16 5.20 -11.85 -18.61
C CYS A 16 4.25 -10.85 -19.29
N TYR A 17 3.13 -10.56 -18.64
CA TYR A 17 2.15 -9.56 -19.06
C TYR A 17 1.51 -8.89 -17.84
N ILE A 18 0.91 -7.72 -18.05
CA ILE A 18 0.19 -7.01 -16.99
C ILE A 18 -1.26 -7.50 -16.96
N ILE A 19 -1.74 -7.89 -15.79
CA ILE A 19 -3.14 -8.25 -15.57
C ILE A 19 -3.92 -6.97 -15.23
N ALA A 20 -4.37 -6.28 -16.26
CA ALA A 20 -4.96 -4.94 -16.15
C ALA A 20 -6.13 -4.86 -15.16
N PHE A 21 -7.09 -5.78 -15.25
CA PHE A 21 -8.29 -5.79 -14.40
C PHE A 21 -8.02 -6.10 -12.91
N LYS A 22 -6.82 -6.57 -12.57
CA LYS A 22 -6.37 -6.75 -11.16
C LYS A 22 -5.48 -5.62 -10.68
N SER A 23 -5.10 -4.70 -11.57
CA SER A 23 -4.25 -3.57 -11.23
C SER A 23 -5.10 -2.45 -10.62
N THR A 24 -4.58 -1.78 -9.61
CA THR A 24 -5.32 -0.77 -8.84
C THR A 24 -4.51 0.49 -8.59
N TYR A 25 -5.15 1.56 -8.15
CA TYR A 25 -4.50 2.80 -7.71
C TYR A 25 -5.10 3.31 -6.40
N LEU A 26 -4.27 3.99 -5.62
CA LEU A 26 -4.64 4.50 -4.30
C LEU A 26 -5.41 5.82 -4.40
N LEU A 27 -6.57 5.87 -3.74
CA LEU A 27 -7.41 7.05 -3.58
C LEU A 27 -7.02 7.86 -2.35
N CYS A 28 -7.45 9.13 -2.31
CA CYS A 28 -7.16 10.04 -1.21
C CYS A 28 -7.76 9.61 0.13
N ASN A 29 -8.84 8.83 0.10
CA ASN A 29 -9.46 8.25 1.28
C ASN A 29 -8.78 6.94 1.75
N GLY A 30 -7.63 6.57 1.16
CA GLY A 30 -6.87 5.36 1.48
C GLY A 30 -7.41 4.06 0.85
N SER A 31 -8.53 4.12 0.12
CA SER A 31 -9.06 2.95 -0.59
C SER A 31 -8.36 2.71 -1.94
N TRP A 32 -8.43 1.49 -2.44
CA TRP A 32 -7.90 1.11 -3.76
C TRP A 32 -9.03 1.06 -4.78
N ASN A 33 -8.82 1.65 -5.95
CA ASN A 33 -9.73 1.55 -7.09
C ASN A 33 -9.08 0.81 -8.26
N ILE A 34 -9.87 0.13 -9.08
CA ILE A 34 -9.39 -0.62 -10.24
C ILE A 34 -8.88 0.37 -11.30
N LEU A 35 -7.71 0.08 -11.87
CA LEU A 35 -7.20 0.82 -13.02
C LEU A 35 -8.00 0.43 -14.26
N ASP A 36 -8.34 1.44 -15.05
CA ASP A 36 -8.98 1.23 -16.34
C ASP A 36 -8.11 0.37 -17.27
N ASN A 37 -8.73 -0.61 -17.94
CA ASN A 37 -8.00 -1.57 -18.77
C ASN A 37 -7.31 -0.88 -19.95
N ASP A 38 -7.99 0.07 -20.59
CA ASP A 38 -7.45 0.81 -21.72
C ASP A 38 -6.31 1.72 -21.27
N PHE A 39 -6.41 2.33 -20.08
CA PHE A 39 -5.29 3.04 -19.46
C PHE A 39 -4.07 2.14 -19.28
N VAL A 40 -4.23 0.94 -18.72
CA VAL A 40 -3.11 0.03 -18.48
C VAL A 40 -2.43 -0.38 -19.80
N ASN A 41 -3.22 -0.81 -20.79
CA ASN A 41 -2.68 -1.31 -22.07
C ASN A 41 -2.09 -0.20 -22.95
N SER A 42 -2.62 1.03 -22.84
CA SER A 42 -2.10 2.18 -23.58
C SER A 42 -0.85 2.79 -22.93
N ARG A 43 -0.68 2.66 -21.61
CA ARG A 43 0.40 3.32 -20.87
C ARG A 43 1.53 2.42 -20.44
N PHE A 44 1.32 1.13 -20.30
CA PHE A 44 2.37 0.22 -19.84
C PHE A 44 2.71 -0.80 -20.91
N LEU A 45 4.00 -1.10 -21.03
CA LEU A 45 4.53 -2.15 -21.89
C LEU A 45 5.47 -3.01 -21.09
N ILE A 46 5.37 -4.32 -21.25
CA ILE A 46 6.41 -5.26 -20.84
C ILE A 46 7.22 -5.58 -22.08
N VAL A 47 8.51 -5.27 -22.03
CA VAL A 47 9.49 -5.64 -23.06
C VAL A 47 10.36 -6.74 -22.49
N GLU A 48 10.36 -7.90 -23.14
CA GLU A 48 11.27 -8.99 -22.83
C GLU A 48 12.67 -8.66 -23.36
N SER A 49 13.69 -8.82 -22.51
CA SER A 49 15.07 -8.68 -22.93
C SER A 49 15.51 -9.91 -23.71
N GLU A 50 16.36 -9.73 -24.73
CA GLU A 50 16.94 -10.83 -25.53
C GLU A 50 17.61 -11.90 -24.65
N ASN A 51 18.14 -11.47 -23.50
CA ASN A 51 18.59 -12.36 -22.44
C ASN A 51 17.39 -12.65 -21.53
N THR A 52 16.69 -13.75 -21.82
CA THR A 52 15.43 -14.33 -21.26
C THR A 52 15.11 -14.19 -19.75
N GLN A 53 15.98 -13.60 -18.94
CA GLN A 53 15.81 -13.44 -17.49
C GLN A 53 15.35 -12.05 -17.06
N ASN A 54 15.26 -11.09 -17.98
CA ASN A 54 14.90 -9.72 -17.64
C ASN A 54 13.66 -9.27 -18.40
N PHE A 55 12.68 -8.73 -17.67
CA PHE A 55 11.56 -8.01 -18.24
C PHE A 55 11.62 -6.56 -17.83
N THR A 56 11.30 -5.69 -18.78
CA THR A 56 11.35 -4.25 -18.61
C THR A 56 9.94 -3.69 -18.68
N ILE A 57 9.49 -3.04 -17.61
CA ILE A 57 8.21 -2.34 -17.58
C ILE A 57 8.48 -0.89 -17.94
N GLN A 58 7.91 -0.47 -19.07
CA GLN A 58 8.03 0.87 -19.60
C GLN A 58 6.70 1.62 -19.49
N PHE A 59 6.78 2.90 -19.13
CA PHE A 59 5.64 3.80 -19.18
C PHE A 59 5.67 4.57 -20.51
N LYS A 60 4.69 4.35 -21.37
CA LYS A 60 4.58 5.02 -22.68
C LYS A 60 4.19 6.48 -22.50
N ARG A 61 5.12 7.38 -22.81
CA ARG A 61 4.83 8.80 -22.97
C ARG A 61 4.03 9.00 -24.24
N THR A 62 2.87 9.64 -24.15
CA THR A 62 2.16 10.10 -25.35
C THR A 62 2.85 11.36 -25.86
N THR A 63 3.11 11.43 -27.17
CA THR A 63 3.73 12.58 -27.84
C THR A 63 2.77 13.77 -27.93
N SER A 64 1.46 13.53 -27.78
CA SER A 64 0.50 14.60 -27.54
C SER A 64 0.62 15.06 -26.09
N HIS A 65 0.94 16.35 -25.92
CA HIS A 65 0.77 17.08 -24.65
C HIS A 65 -0.67 17.01 -24.11
N LEU A 66 -1.61 16.56 -24.95
CA LEU A 66 -2.98 16.24 -24.59
C LEU A 66 -3.08 14.85 -23.98
N GLU A 67 -3.64 14.82 -22.77
CA GLU A 67 -4.09 13.65 -22.01
C GLU A 67 -3.01 12.83 -21.28
N TYR A 68 -1.98 13.48 -20.73
CA TYR A 68 -1.53 13.02 -19.41
C TYR A 68 -2.72 13.21 -18.47
N ASN A 69 -3.44 12.12 -18.18
CA ASN A 69 -4.62 12.17 -17.34
C ASN A 69 -4.19 12.68 -15.96
N ASP A 70 -4.46 13.95 -15.67
CA ASP A 70 -4.12 14.61 -14.40
C ASP A 70 -4.60 13.79 -13.20
N ALA A 71 -5.64 12.97 -13.40
CA ALA A 71 -6.15 12.02 -12.43
C ALA A 71 -5.08 11.07 -11.89
N MET A 72 -4.04 10.68 -12.65
CA MET A 72 -3.03 9.70 -12.20
C MET A 72 -1.77 10.34 -11.61
N LYS A 73 -1.64 11.67 -11.68
CA LYS A 73 -0.46 12.40 -11.19
C LYS A 73 -0.23 12.17 -9.70
N GLY A 74 1.00 11.84 -9.33
CA GLY A 74 1.40 11.63 -7.93
C GLY A 74 0.75 10.44 -7.23
N ARG A 75 -0.06 9.64 -7.92
CA ARG A 75 -0.73 8.47 -7.33
C ARG A 75 0.22 7.28 -7.17
N ILE A 76 -0.13 6.41 -6.23
CA ILE A 76 0.47 5.09 -6.08
C ILE A 76 -0.39 4.09 -6.84
N LEU A 77 0.23 3.30 -7.70
CA LEU A 77 -0.36 2.23 -8.48
C LEU A 77 0.14 0.90 -7.94
N ARG A 78 -0.73 -0.10 -7.95
CA ARG A 78 -0.42 -1.50 -7.73
C ARG A 78 -0.69 -2.24 -9.03
N MET A 79 0.37 -2.53 -9.77
CA MET A 79 0.31 -3.26 -11.03
C MET A 79 0.40 -4.75 -10.75
N THR A 80 -0.56 -5.54 -11.25
CA THR A 80 -0.47 -7.00 -11.15
C THR A 80 0.21 -7.54 -12.40
N ILE A 81 1.27 -8.32 -12.23
CA ILE A 81 2.05 -8.93 -13.32
C ILE A 81 1.79 -10.43 -13.27
N GLY A 82 1.44 -11.03 -14.40
CA GLY A 82 1.36 -12.48 -14.56
C GLY A 82 2.48 -12.95 -15.46
N CYS A 83 3.21 -13.99 -15.05
CA CYS A 83 4.21 -14.64 -15.89
C CYS A 83 3.97 -16.15 -15.88
N TYR A 84 4.33 -16.81 -16.98
CA TYR A 84 4.28 -18.27 -17.06
C TYR A 84 5.56 -18.86 -16.46
N ASP A 85 5.42 -19.90 -15.65
CA ASP A 85 6.56 -20.73 -15.29
C ASP A 85 6.87 -21.77 -16.38
N LYS A 86 7.85 -22.63 -16.13
CA LYS A 86 8.24 -23.70 -17.07
C LYS A 86 7.16 -24.77 -17.26
N SER A 87 6.15 -24.81 -16.39
CA SER A 87 5.02 -25.75 -16.46
C SER A 87 3.80 -25.12 -17.11
N ASP A 88 3.93 -23.95 -17.73
CA ASP A 88 2.84 -23.14 -18.28
C ASP A 88 1.79 -22.71 -17.24
N THR A 89 2.16 -22.69 -15.96
CA THR A 89 1.32 -22.16 -14.89
C THR A 89 1.55 -20.67 -14.73
N ILE A 90 0.47 -19.89 -14.60
CA ILE A 90 0.58 -18.45 -14.37
C ILE A 90 0.89 -18.19 -12.89
N ILE A 91 2.05 -17.59 -12.64
CA ILE A 91 2.44 -17.02 -11.35
C ILE A 91 2.22 -15.52 -11.42
N SER A 92 1.43 -14.99 -10.49
CA SER A 92 1.13 -13.57 -10.41
C SER A 92 1.85 -12.90 -9.25
N ASP A 93 2.43 -11.74 -9.50
CA ASP A 93 3.03 -10.87 -8.49
C ASP A 93 2.48 -9.43 -8.61
N CYS A 94 2.79 -8.58 -7.64
CA CYS A 94 2.35 -7.19 -7.58
C CYS A 94 3.54 -6.23 -7.50
N LEU A 95 3.56 -5.24 -8.38
CA LEU A 95 4.52 -4.16 -8.37
C LEU A 95 3.85 -2.86 -7.90
N LEU A 96 4.46 -2.20 -6.90
CA LEU A 96 4.03 -0.88 -6.45
C LEU A 96 4.83 0.21 -7.17
N LEU A 97 4.10 1.13 -7.80
CA LEU A 97 4.68 2.23 -8.58
C LEU A 97 4.16 3.56 -8.05
N LYS A 98 5.04 4.56 -7.94
CA LYS A 98 4.64 5.94 -7.66
C LYS A 98 4.77 6.79 -8.93
N MET A 99 3.64 7.29 -9.41
CA MET A 99 3.61 8.23 -10.54
C MET A 99 4.27 9.54 -10.15
N GLN A 100 4.93 10.17 -11.11
CA GLN A 100 5.53 11.48 -10.90
C GLN A 100 4.46 12.54 -10.63
N GLY A 101 4.86 13.55 -9.86
CA GLY A 101 4.04 14.72 -9.53
C GLY A 101 3.37 14.62 -8.17
N THR A 102 2.48 15.57 -7.91
CA THR A 102 1.82 15.75 -6.61
C THR A 102 0.35 15.39 -6.76
N LEU A 103 -0.11 14.48 -5.90
CA LEU A 103 -1.53 14.18 -5.76
C LEU A 103 -2.19 15.34 -5.03
N LYS A 104 -3.19 15.96 -5.66
CA LYS A 104 -4.09 16.91 -5.00
C LYS A 104 -5.30 16.13 -4.49
N CYS A 105 -5.43 16.05 -3.18
CA CYS A 105 -6.63 15.49 -2.54
C CYS A 105 -7.55 16.64 -2.14
N PRO A 106 -8.88 16.46 -2.25
CA PRO A 106 -9.80 17.41 -1.66
C PRO A 106 -9.53 17.48 -0.15
N ASP A 107 -9.58 18.70 0.41
CA ASP A 107 -9.45 18.89 1.84
C ASP A 107 -10.63 18.20 2.52
N PHE A 108 -10.35 17.06 3.16
CA PHE A 108 -11.32 16.44 4.05
C PHE A 108 -11.36 17.29 5.31
N SER A 109 -12.37 18.15 5.43
CA SER A 109 -12.73 18.72 6.72
C SER A 109 -13.20 17.57 7.62
N LEU A 110 -12.33 17.12 8.51
CA LEU A 110 -12.76 16.26 9.60
C LEU A 110 -13.91 16.97 10.33
N PRO A 111 -15.06 16.31 10.57
CA PRO A 111 -16.11 16.91 11.35
C PRO A 111 -15.53 17.34 12.70
N ALA A 112 -15.83 18.58 13.10
CA ALA A 112 -15.30 19.15 14.33
C ALA A 112 -15.55 18.17 15.49
N LEU A 113 -14.47 17.82 16.19
CA LEU A 113 -14.56 16.91 17.32
C LEU A 113 -15.56 17.52 18.32
N PRO A 114 -16.59 16.76 18.78
CA PRO A 114 -17.54 17.28 19.74
C PRO A 114 -16.78 17.78 20.96
N LYS A 115 -17.04 19.04 21.33
CA LYS A 115 -16.40 19.68 22.48
C LYS A 115 -16.58 18.77 23.70
N PRO A 116 -15.53 18.52 24.51
CA PRO A 116 -15.66 17.72 25.72
C PRO A 116 -16.82 18.27 26.53
N THR A 117 -17.88 17.48 26.68
CA THR A 117 -18.99 17.84 27.56
C THR A 117 -18.44 17.68 28.96
N THR A 118 -18.00 18.78 29.56
CA THR A 118 -17.69 18.84 31.00
C THR A 118 -18.99 18.57 31.74
N SER A 119 -19.25 17.30 32.02
CA SER A 119 -20.31 16.88 32.94
C SER A 119 -19.95 17.41 34.33
N PRO A 120 -20.80 18.22 34.97
CA PRO A 120 -20.58 18.65 36.34
C PRO A 120 -20.91 17.47 37.27
N TRP A 121 -19.94 16.59 37.50
CA TRP A 121 -20.02 15.69 38.65
C TRP A 121 -19.68 16.49 39.89
N THR A 122 -20.71 17.03 40.54
CA THR A 122 -20.64 17.52 41.91
C THR A 122 -20.35 16.33 42.81
N ILE A 123 -19.08 16.14 43.18
CA ILE A 123 -18.70 15.19 44.23
C ILE A 123 -19.07 15.85 45.56
N ALA A 124 -20.15 15.39 46.19
CA ALA A 124 -20.44 15.74 47.58
C ALA A 124 -19.42 15.04 48.49
N PRO A 125 -18.76 15.75 49.41
CA PRO A 125 -17.83 15.12 50.35
C PRO A 125 -18.65 14.36 51.40
N THR A 126 -18.60 13.04 51.34
CA THR A 126 -19.09 12.19 52.44
C THR A 126 -17.93 12.00 53.40
N SER A 127 -18.03 12.58 54.59
CA SER A 127 -17.12 12.35 55.69
C SER A 127 -17.37 10.93 56.22
N GLU A 128 -16.44 10.02 55.96
CA GLU A 128 -16.36 8.76 56.69
C GLU A 128 -15.02 8.69 57.42
N THR A 129 -15.10 8.86 58.73
CA THR A 129 -14.08 8.47 59.70
C THR A 129 -14.03 6.95 59.72
N GLY A 130 -12.98 6.36 59.15
CA GLY A 130 -12.81 4.91 59.10
C GLY A 130 -11.35 4.51 58.99
N THR A 131 -10.66 4.44 60.12
CA THR A 131 -9.35 3.83 60.26
C THR A 131 -9.42 2.34 59.88
N SER A 132 -8.71 1.92 58.84
CA SER A 132 -8.32 0.51 58.68
C SER A 132 -7.16 0.35 57.71
N LYS A 133 -6.08 -0.26 58.21
CA LYS A 133 -4.95 -0.77 57.45
C LYS A 133 -5.40 -1.97 56.62
N ASN A 134 -4.99 -2.08 55.36
CA ASN A 134 -4.11 -3.15 54.87
C ASN A 134 -4.08 -3.28 53.33
N GLU A 135 -2.92 -3.76 52.89
CA GLU A 135 -2.64 -4.57 51.70
C GLU A 135 -2.83 -3.96 50.30
N PHE A 136 -1.69 -3.49 49.80
CA PHE A 136 -1.35 -3.48 48.38
C PHE A 136 -1.39 -4.92 47.84
N GLN A 137 -2.49 -5.28 47.16
CA GLN A 137 -2.58 -6.52 46.38
C GLN A 137 -2.64 -6.17 44.90
N THR A 138 -1.47 -6.21 44.26
CA THR A 138 -1.30 -6.03 42.83
C THR A 138 -1.82 -7.26 42.11
N HIS A 139 -3.07 -7.23 41.65
CA HIS A 139 -3.58 -8.23 40.71
C HIS A 139 -3.11 -7.90 39.30
N SER A 140 -2.06 -8.60 38.86
CA SER A 140 -1.69 -8.71 37.46
C SER A 140 -2.76 -9.49 36.72
N ILE A 141 -3.45 -8.82 35.79
CA ILE A 141 -4.36 -9.47 34.84
C ILE A 141 -3.50 -10.27 33.85
N SER A 142 -3.48 -11.59 34.06
CA SER A 142 -3.02 -12.56 33.08
C SER A 142 -4.13 -12.80 32.07
N THR A 143 -4.02 -12.20 30.89
CA THR A 143 -4.70 -12.70 29.69
C THR A 143 -3.70 -13.51 28.88
N SER A 144 -3.78 -14.83 29.04
CA SER A 144 -3.21 -15.80 28.13
C SER A 144 -4.15 -15.94 26.93
N GLN A 145 -3.75 -15.38 25.78
CA GLN A 145 -4.15 -15.92 24.49
C GLN A 145 -2.89 -16.19 23.68
N SER A 146 -2.60 -17.48 23.61
CA SER A 146 -1.62 -18.09 22.73
C SER A 146 -2.17 -18.09 21.32
N THR A 147 -1.60 -17.25 20.45
CA THR A 147 -1.64 -17.47 19.01
C THR A 147 -0.21 -17.64 18.53
N THR A 148 0.15 -18.89 18.28
CA THR A 148 1.37 -19.31 17.61
C THR A 148 1.39 -18.69 16.21
N MET A 149 2.09 -17.57 16.02
CA MET A 149 2.49 -17.15 14.69
C MET A 149 3.63 -18.05 14.24
N VAL A 150 3.32 -19.03 13.40
CA VAL A 150 4.32 -19.72 12.60
C VAL A 150 4.86 -18.70 11.59
N SER A 151 5.93 -18.03 11.98
CA SER A 151 6.79 -17.27 11.08
C SER A 151 7.49 -18.28 10.17
N LYS A 152 6.90 -18.57 9.00
CA LYS A 152 7.68 -19.09 7.89
C LYS A 152 8.41 -17.91 7.26
N THR A 153 9.68 -17.79 7.63
CA THR A 153 10.68 -16.97 6.97
C THR A 153 10.76 -17.40 5.50
N ILE A 154 10.09 -16.65 4.63
CA ILE A 154 10.38 -16.66 3.20
C ILE A 154 11.56 -15.69 3.02
N PRO A 155 12.67 -16.09 2.38
CA PRO A 155 13.78 -15.17 2.12
C PRO A 155 13.30 -14.09 1.15
N SER A 156 13.00 -12.92 1.70
CA SER A 156 12.77 -11.68 0.98
C SER A 156 14.14 -11.09 0.62
N GLN A 157 14.53 -11.22 -0.64
CA GLN A 157 15.58 -10.40 -1.22
C GLN A 157 14.93 -9.51 -2.28
N ILE A 158 14.69 -8.26 -1.89
CA ILE A 158 15.23 -7.02 -2.47
C ILE A 158 14.28 -5.90 -2.02
N LEU A 159 14.66 -5.31 -0.90
CA LEU A 159 14.12 -4.07 -0.37
C LEU A 159 14.80 -2.93 -1.15
N ALA A 160 14.16 -2.39 -2.18
CA ALA A 160 14.64 -1.15 -2.80
C ALA A 160 14.24 0.04 -1.91
N LEU A 161 15.12 0.39 -0.96
CA LEU A 161 15.10 1.67 -0.27
C LEU A 161 15.40 2.78 -1.28
N VAL A 162 14.43 3.68 -1.49
CA VAL A 162 14.72 4.99 -2.09
C VAL A 162 15.14 5.91 -0.95
N HIS A 163 16.46 6.11 -0.79
CA HIS A 163 17.01 7.16 0.04
C HIS A 163 16.75 8.52 -0.61
N TYR A 164 16.10 9.43 0.12
CA TYR A 164 16.09 10.85 -0.19
C TYR A 164 17.39 11.49 0.33
N LYS A 165 18.08 12.24 -0.54
CA LYS A 165 18.95 13.36 -0.16
C LYS A 165 18.34 14.63 -0.74
#